data_AF-A0A1V3ISK7-F1
#
_entry.id   AF-A0A1V3ISK7-F1
#
_cell.length_a   1.000
_cell.length_b   1.000
_cell.length_c   1.000
_cell.angle_alpha   90.00
_cell.angle_beta   90.00
_cell.angle_gamma   90.00
#
_symmetry.space_group_name_H-M   'P 1'
#
loop_
_entity.id
_entity.type
_entity.pdbx_description
1 polymer ?
#
loop_
_entity_poly.entity_id
_entity_poly.type
_entity_poly.pdbx_seq_one_letter_code
_entity_poly.pdbx_strand_id
1 'polypeptide(L)' 'MFRQEVQVMNGKRYIVLECQFRREWDVVRESKHTVTQGEALEIVHYWLKYKDVTPEQLKVVEVPDI' A
#
# COMPACT_ATOMS: atom_id res chain seq x y z
N MET A 1 22.78 -5.47 -4.16
CA MET A 1 23.09 -4.83 -2.86
C MET A 1 21.83 -4.13 -2.41
N PHE A 2 21.05 -4.75 -1.52
CA PHE A 2 19.86 -4.11 -0.96
C PHE A 2 20.34 -3.11 0.08
N ARG A 3 20.23 -1.82 -0.24
CA ARG A 3 20.50 -0.74 0.69
C ARG A 3 19.39 -0.80 1.73
N GLN A 4 19.70 -1.30 2.92
CA GLN A 4 18.86 -1.06 4.11
C GLN A 4 18.97 0.43 4.40
N GLU A 5 18.24 1.25 3.65
CA GLU A 5 17.89 2.58 4.10
C GLU A 5 17.07 2.36 5.37
N VAL A 6 17.66 2.74 6.49
CA VAL A 6 17.05 2.79 7.81
C VAL A 6 15.61 3.27 7.62
N GLN A 7 14.65 2.37 7.88
CA GLN A 7 13.24 2.73 7.87
C GLN A 7 13.06 3.80 8.94
N VAL A 8 13.02 5.06 8.51
CA VAL A 8 12.73 6.18 9.40
C VAL A 8 11.31 5.92 9.91
N MET A 9 11.18 5.46 11.16
CA MET A 9 9.91 5.33 11.85
C MET A 9 9.35 6.74 12.06
N ASN A 10 8.81 7.34 11.01
CA ASN A 10 8.26 8.70 11.03
C ASN A 10 6.89 8.75 11.76
N GLY A 11 6.51 7.69 12.48
CA GLY A 11 5.16 7.50 13.04
C GLY A 11 4.05 7.45 11.98
N LYS A 12 4.41 7.48 10.68
CA LYS A 12 3.47 7.48 9.57
C LYS A 12 3.02 6.07 9.26
N ARG A 13 1.71 5.88 9.19
CA ARG A 13 1.07 4.62 8.83
C ARG A 13 0.36 4.80 7.50
N TYR A 14 0.20 3.72 6.77
CA TYR A 14 -0.38 3.74 5.43
C TYR A 14 -1.44 2.67 5.27
N ILE A 15 -2.44 2.95 4.44
CA ILE A 15 -3.34 1.94 3.87
C ILE A 15 -3.21 1.98 2.36
N VAL A 16 -3.43 0.83 1.72
CA VAL A 16 -3.50 0.73 0.26
C VAL A 16 -4.96 0.51 -0.11
N LEU A 17 -5.51 1.42 -0.91
CA LEU A 17 -6.82 1.27 -1.51
C LEU A 17 -6.67 0.67 -2.90
N GLU A 18 -7.64 -0.14 -3.30
CA GLU A 18 -7.72 -0.73 -4.62
C GLU A 18 -9.12 -0.53 -5.20
N CYS A 19 -9.19 -0.32 -6.52
CA CYS A 19 -10.44 -0.14 -7.25
C CYS A 19 -10.80 -1.40 -8.04
N GLN A 20 -11.39 -2.36 -7.34
CA GLN A 20 -11.80 -3.64 -7.89
C GLN A 20 -12.94 -3.44 -8.91
N PHE A 21 -12.79 -4.07 -10.08
CA PHE A 21 -13.75 -4.03 -11.19
C PHE A 21 -14.15 -2.61 -11.67
N ARG A 22 -13.35 -1.57 -11.36
CA ARG A 22 -13.63 -0.15 -11.69
C ARG A 22 -14.97 0.38 -11.15
N ARG A 23 -15.49 -0.21 -10.07
CA ARG A 23 -16.82 0.14 -9.53
C ARG A 23 -16.76 0.79 -8.16
N GLU A 24 -15.89 0.31 -7.29
CA GLU A 24 -15.77 0.80 -5.92
C GLU A 24 -14.31 0.77 -5.45
N TRP A 25 -14.02 1.53 -4.40
CA TRP A 25 -12.71 1.54 -3.75
C TRP A 25 -12.81 0.83 -2.40
N ASP A 26 -11.92 -0.12 -2.14
CA ASP A 26 -11.83 -0.83 -0.86
C ASP A 26 -10.37 -0.90 -0.38
N VAL A 27 -10.17 -1.21 0.90
CA VAL A 27 -8.86 -1.40 1.51
C VAL A 27 -8.30 -2.78 1.14
N VAL A 28 -7.12 -2.78 0.54
CA VAL A 28 -6.33 -3.99 0.30
C VAL A 28 -6.15 -4.74 1.61
N ARG A 29 -6.47 -6.04 1.62
CA ARG A 29 -6.55 -6.88 2.83
C ARG A 29 -5.28 -6.84 3.66
N GLU A 30 -4.13 -6.81 3.01
CA GLU A 30 -2.79 -6.76 3.58
C GLU A 30 -2.53 -5.46 4.37
N SER A 31 -3.32 -4.41 4.14
CA SER A 31 -3.19 -3.11 4.80
C SER A 31 -4.33 -2.77 5.78
N LYS A 32 -5.20 -3.73 6.13
CA LYS A 32 -6.33 -3.51 7.05
C LYS A 32 -5.95 -3.01 8.43
N HIS A 33 -4.75 -3.35 8.91
CA HIS A 33 -4.22 -2.89 10.20
C HIS A 33 -3.22 -1.74 10.06
N THR A 34 -3.26 -1.04 8.93
CA THR A 34 -2.23 -0.10 8.48
C THR A 34 -0.85 -0.76 8.34
N VAL A 35 0.04 -0.13 7.57
CA VAL A 35 1.37 -0.66 7.29
C VAL A 35 2.40 0.47 7.26
N THR A 36 3.68 0.12 7.33
CA THR A 36 4.78 1.04 7.06
C THR A 36 4.79 1.46 5.59
N GLN A 37 5.56 2.50 5.25
CA GLN A 37 5.71 2.93 3.87
C GLN A 37 6.33 1.83 2.99
N GLY A 38 7.33 1.09 3.49
CA GLY A 38 7.98 0.01 2.77
C GLY A 38 7.00 -1.11 2.42
N GLU A 39 6.24 -1.57 3.41
CA GLU A 39 5.18 -2.58 3.22
C GLU A 39 4.10 -2.10 2.25
N ALA A 40 3.69 -0.83 2.31
CA ALA A 40 2.73 -0.27 1.35
C ALA A 40 3.25 -0.33 -0.09
N LEU A 41 4.54 -0.02 -0.31
CA LEU A 41 5.17 -0.12 -1.63
C LEU A 41 5.26 -1.59 -2.09
N GLU A 42 5.61 -2.51 -1.19
CA GLU A 42 5.64 -3.95 -1.49
C GLU A 42 4.26 -4.47 -1.90
N ILE A 43 3.19 -4.06 -1.21
CA ILE A 43 1.80 -4.38 -1.57
C ILE A 43 1.49 -3.85 -2.98
N VAL A 44 1.79 -2.57 -3.26
CA VAL A 44 1.53 -1.97 -4.58
C VAL A 44 2.27 -2.75 -5.69
N HIS A 45 3.55 -3.06 -5.49
CA HIS A 45 4.32 -3.83 -6.47
C HIS A 45 3.77 -5.25 -6.68
N TYR A 46 3.35 -5.93 -5.62
CA TYR A 46 2.71 -7.24 -5.72
C TYR A 46 1.41 -7.16 -6.53
N TRP A 47 0.55 -6.20 -6.25
CA TRP A 47 -0.73 -6.04 -6.94
C TRP A 47 -0.56 -5.72 -8.43
N LEU A 48 0.32 -4.77 -8.77
CA LEU A 48 0.65 -4.45 -10.16
C LEU A 48 1.20 -5.66 -10.92
N LYS A 49 1.98 -6.53 -10.25
CA LYS A 49 2.62 -7.68 -10.89
C LYS A 49 1.69 -8.89 -11.03
N TYR A 50 0.75 -9.08 -10.11
CA TYR A 50 0.03 -10.35 -9.98
C TYR A 50 -1.50 -10.25 -9.94
N LYS A 51 -2.09 -9.06 -9.82
CA LYS A 51 -3.54 -8.88 -9.61
C LYS A 51 -4.28 -8.22 -10.77
N ASP A 52 -3.62 -8.06 -11.93
CA ASP A 52 -4.20 -7.45 -13.14
C ASP A 52 -4.88 -6.09 -12.87
N VAL A 53 -4.20 -5.26 -12.07
CA VAL A 53 -4.61 -3.88 -11.79
C VAL A 53 -3.63 -2.90 -12.39
N THR A 54 -4.14 -1.73 -12.77
CA THR A 54 -3.32 -0.62 -13.25
C THR A 54 -2.94 0.32 -12.11
N PRO A 55 -1.87 1.14 -12.24
CA PRO A 55 -1.49 2.12 -11.22
C PRO A 55 -2.63 3.05 -10.82
N GLU A 56 -3.50 3.41 -11.76
CA GLU A 56 -4.67 4.27 -11.54
C GLU A 56 -5.75 3.61 -10.66
N GLN A 57 -5.72 2.29 -10.52
CA GLN A 57 -6.62 1.50 -9.68
C GLN A 57 -6.05 1.24 -8.28
N LEU A 58 -4.91 1.83 -7.92
CA LEU A 58 -4.30 1.71 -6.59
C LEU A 58 -4.06 3.09 -6.00
N LYS A 59 -4.27 3.23 -4.68
CA LYS A 59 -3.97 4.47 -3.97
C LYS A 59 -3.36 4.18 -2.61
N VAL A 60 -2.17 4.71 -2.37
CA VAL A 60 -1.56 4.72 -1.04
C VAL A 60 -2.03 5.97 -0.30
N VAL A 61 -2.55 5.78 0.90
CA VAL A 61 -3.07 6.85 1.76
C VAL A 61 -2.33 6.82 3.08
N GLU A 62 -1.76 7.95 3.48
CA GLU A 62 -1.18 8.14 4.81
C GLU A 62 -2.31 8.30 5.84
N VAL A 63 -2.21 7.59 6.96
CA VAL A 63 -3.19 7.60 8.05
C VAL A 63 -2.51 7.82 9.40
N PRO A 64 -3.22 8.39 10.39
CA PRO A 64 -2.71 8.50 11.75
C PRO A 64 -2.43 7.14 12.38
N ASP A 65 -1.42 7.09 13.26
CA ASP A 65 -1.11 5.94 14.12
C ASP A 65 -1.95 6.08 15.41
N ILE A 66 -3.04 5.31 15.53
CA ILE A 66 -4.03 5.38 16.63
C ILE A 66 -4.34 4.01 17.24
#